data_AF-A0A402BXL0-F1
#
_entry.id   AF-A0A402BXL0-F1
#
_cell.length_a   1.000
_cell.length_b   1.000
_cell.length_c   1.000
_cell.angle_alpha   90.00
_cell.angle_beta   90.00
_cell.angle_gamma   90.00
#
_symmetry.space_group_name_H-M   'P 1'
#
loop_
_entity.id
_entity.type
_entity.pdbx_description
1 polymer ?
#
loop_
_entity_poly.entity_id
_entity_poly.type
_entity_poly.pdbx_seq_one_letter_code
_entity_poly.pdbx_strand_id
1 'polypeptide(L)'
;MTPIKKMAIFLVAIGEEKAQRIIALMDNSEIKTVISEIRKLTVISQEMQDIVWTEIQELGYEERMTPPEVLTIMRFLFNGSKISR
;
A
#
# COMPACT_ATOMS: atom_id res chain seq x y z
N MET A 1 6.80 2.07 -10.43
CA MET A 1 5.70 1.10 -10.22
C MET A 1 4.37 1.83 -10.13
N THR A 2 3.26 1.21 -10.51
CA THR A 2 1.94 1.83 -10.33
C THR A 2 1.60 1.94 -8.84
N PRO A 3 0.80 2.94 -8.41
CA PRO A 3 0.41 3.10 -7.01
C PRO A 3 -0.29 1.88 -6.43
N ILE A 4 -1.16 1.26 -7.23
CA ILE A 4 -1.87 0.05 -6.80
C ILE A 4 -0.91 -1.11 -6.55
N LYS A 5 0.14 -1.24 -7.37
CA LYS A 5 1.18 -2.27 -7.18
C LYS A 5 2.01 -1.98 -5.93
N LYS A 6 2.36 -0.72 -5.68
CA LYS A 6 3.06 -0.29 -4.44
C LYS A 6 2.23 -0.61 -3.21
N MET A 7 0.94 -0.29 -3.23
CA MET A 7 0.01 -0.57 -2.13
C MET A 7 -0.14 -2.07 -1.88
N ALA A 8 -0.25 -2.87 -2.94
CA ALA A 8 -0.29 -4.33 -2.83
C ALA A 8 1.00 -4.88 -2.21
N ILE A 9 2.17 -4.43 -2.64
CA ILE A 9 3.46 -4.84 -2.07
C ILE A 9 3.56 -4.46 -0.60
N PHE A 10 3.18 -3.23 -0.25
CA PHE A 10 3.22 -2.77 1.13
C PHE A 10 2.29 -3.57 2.05
N LEU A 11 1.06 -3.86 1.59
CA LEU A 11 0.11 -4.67 2.37
C LEU A 11 0.61 -6.10 2.58
N VAL A 12 1.38 -6.66 1.65
CA VAL A 12 2.04 -7.96 1.86
C VAL A 12 3.21 -7.83 2.86
N ALA A 13 3.98 -6.74 2.78
CA ALA A 13 5.17 -6.54 3.61
C ALA A 13 4.88 -6.13 5.07
N ILE A 14 3.79 -5.40 5.33
CA ILE A 14 3.46 -4.87 6.66
C ILE A 14 2.95 -5.93 7.65
N GLY A 15 2.76 -7.16 7.18
CA GLY A 15 2.24 -8.28 7.97
C GLY A 15 0.72 -8.40 7.94
N GLU A 16 0.25 -9.64 8.06
CA GLU A 16 -1.14 -10.02 7.81
C GLU A 16 -2.15 -9.27 8.70
N GLU A 17 -1.91 -9.20 10.01
CA GLU A 17 -2.84 -8.58 10.96
C GLU A 17 -3.06 -7.09 10.66
N LYS A 18 -1.96 -6.35 10.45
CA LYS A 18 -2.04 -4.91 10.16
C LYS A 18 -2.65 -4.67 8.77
N ALA A 19 -2.32 -5.49 7.78
CA ALA A 19 -2.92 -5.43 6.46
C ALA A 19 -4.43 -5.68 6.48
N GLN A 20 -4.91 -6.71 7.19
CA GLN A 20 -6.34 -7.00 7.32
C GLN A 20 -7.11 -5.83 7.95
N ARG A 21 -6.56 -5.22 9.00
CA ARG A 21 -7.17 -4.04 9.65
C ARG A 21 -7.27 -2.84 8.71
N ILE A 22 -6.29 -2.63 7.85
CA ILE A 22 -6.31 -1.56 6.84
C ILE A 22 -7.35 -1.87 5.75
N ILE A 23 -7.36 -3.11 5.24
CA ILE A 23 -8.31 -3.57 4.21
C ILE A 23 -9.76 -3.47 4.70
N ALA A 24 -10.02 -3.73 5.99
CA ALA A 24 -11.35 -3.61 6.58
C ALA A 24 -11.91 -2.17 6.56
N LEU A 25 -11.07 -1.16 6.36
CA LEU A 25 -11.45 0.26 6.29
C LEU A 25 -11.65 0.75 4.84
N MET A 26 -11.35 -0.09 3.85
CA MET A 26 -11.50 0.22 2.43
C MET A 26 -12.93 -0.01 1.97
N ASP A 27 -13.34 0.70 0.91
CA ASP A 27 -14.59 0.39 0.22
C ASP A 27 -14.47 -0.89 -0.64
N ASN A 28 -15.60 -1.45 -1.05
CA ASN A 28 -15.63 -2.69 -1.82
C ASN A 28 -14.88 -2.61 -3.16
N SER A 29 -14.78 -1.43 -3.78
CA SER A 29 -14.05 -1.24 -5.04
C SER A 29 -12.53 -1.18 -4.82
N GLU A 30 -12.09 -0.49 -3.77
CA GLU A 30 -10.70 -0.47 -3.29
C GLU A 30 -10.25 -1.91 -2.98
N ILE A 31 -11.03 -2.65 -2.18
CA ILE A 31 -10.72 -4.04 -1.82
C ILE A 31 -10.55 -4.92 -3.07
N LYS A 32 -11.51 -4.90 -4.00
CA LYS A 32 -11.42 -5.71 -5.23
C LYS A 32 -10.17 -5.39 -6.05
N THR A 33 -9.84 -4.11 -6.15
CA THR A 33 -8.68 -3.64 -6.93
C THR A 33 -7.38 -4.11 -6.29
N VAL A 34 -7.26 -3.95 -4.97
CA VAL A 34 -6.07 -4.31 -4.20
C VAL A 34 -5.84 -5.81 -4.16
N ILE A 35 -6.87 -6.58 -3.83
CA ILE A 35 -6.76 -8.04 -3.76
C ILE A 35 -6.42 -8.63 -5.14
N SER A 36 -6.98 -8.06 -6.21
CA SER A 36 -6.62 -8.45 -7.58
C SER A 36 -5.13 -8.20 -7.85
N GLU A 37 -4.59 -7.07 -7.42
CA GLU A 37 -3.17 -6.75 -7.61
C GLU A 37 -2.25 -7.61 -6.73
N ILE A 38 -2.61 -7.86 -5.47
CA ILE A 38 -1.89 -8.78 -4.57
C ILE A 38 -1.79 -10.17 -5.19
N ARG A 39 -2.87 -10.70 -5.78
CA ARG A 39 -2.87 -12.02 -6.45
C ARG A 39 -1.96 -12.09 -7.67
N LYS A 40 -1.62 -10.95 -8.29
CA LYS A 40 -0.66 -10.89 -9.41
C LYS A 40 0.80 -10.83 -8.93
N LEU A 41 1.04 -10.56 -7.64
CA LEU A 41 2.38 -10.56 -7.07
C LEU A 41 2.85 -12.02 -6.94
N THR A 42 3.65 -12.47 -7.90
CA THR A 42 4.24 -13.83 -7.88
C THR A 42 5.53 -13.87 -7.08
N VAL A 43 6.36 -12.84 -7.21
CA VAL A 43 7.62 -12.67 -6.47
C VAL A 43 7.78 -11.20 -6.11
N ILE A 44 8.05 -10.92 -4.83
CA ILE A 44 8.39 -9.59 -4.34
C ILE A 44 9.86 -9.64 -3.92
N SER A 45 10.75 -9.01 -4.69
CA SER A 45 12.16 -8.89 -4.31
C SER A 45 12.35 -7.94 -3.14
N GLN A 46 13.44 -8.10 -2.39
CA GLN A 46 13.79 -7.18 -1.31
C GLN A 46 13.90 -5.73 -1.83
N GLU A 47 14.53 -5.53 -2.99
CA GLU A 47 14.63 -4.23 -3.65
C GLU A 47 13.25 -3.58 -3.89
N MET A 48 12.26 -4.37 -4.31
CA MET A 48 10.89 -3.85 -4.50
C MET A 48 10.24 -3.45 -3.18
N GLN A 49 10.51 -4.18 -2.09
CA GLN A 49 10.01 -3.83 -0.76
C GLN A 49 10.67 -2.54 -0.28
N ASP A 50 12.00 -2.44 -0.41
CA ASP A 50 12.77 -1.28 0.04
C ASP A 50 12.31 0.01 -0.66
N ILE A 51 12.13 -0.03 -1.99
CA ILE A 51 11.61 1.11 -2.76
C ILE A 51 10.23 1.55 -2.24
N VAL A 52 9.33 0.59 -2.00
CA VAL A 52 7.97 0.88 -1.51
C VAL A 52 8.02 1.43 -0.09
N TRP A 53 8.89 0.89 0.75
CA TRP A 53 9.04 1.31 2.13
C TRP A 53 9.57 2.74 2.22
N THR A 54 10.63 3.05 1.47
CA THR A 54 11.19 4.41 1.38
C THR A 54 10.14 5.41 0.91
N GLU A 55 9.40 5.11 -0.16
CA GLU A 55 8.39 6.05 -0.69
C GLU A 55 7.24 6.28 0.30
N ILE A 56 6.80 5.25 1.02
CA ILE A 56 5.73 5.39 2.01
C ILE A 56 6.24 6.13 3.25
N GLN A 57 7.50 5.97 3.65
CA GLN A 57 8.16 6.76 4.69
C GLN A 57 8.31 8.24 4.29
N GLU A 58 8.65 8.53 3.03
CA GLU A 58 8.71 9.89 2.49
C GLU A 58 7.33 10.58 2.51
N LEU A 59 6.25 9.80 2.39
CA LEU A 59 4.88 10.27 2.57
C LEU A 59 4.48 10.42 4.05
N GLY A 60 5.39 10.17 4.98
CA GLY A 60 5.21 10.38 6.41
C GLY A 60 4.78 9.14 7.19
N TYR A 61 4.87 7.93 6.63
CA TYR A 61 4.53 6.72 7.37
C TYR A 61 5.47 6.49 8.56
N GLU A 62 4.88 6.16 9.70
CA GLU A 62 5.58 5.71 10.90
C GLU A 62 5.00 4.37 11.36
N GLU A 63 5.84 3.47 11.87
CA GLU A 63 5.41 2.12 12.28
C GLU A 63 4.29 2.11 13.33
N ARG A 64 4.29 3.13 14.20
CA ARG A 64 3.30 3.35 15.26
C ARG A 64 1.93 3.83 14.77
N MET A 65 1.81 4.17 13.48
CA MET A 65 0.54 4.65 12.92
C MET A 65 -0.56 3.60 12.99
N THR A 66 -1.75 4.08 13.31
CA THR A 66 -2.99 3.30 13.33
C THR A 66 -3.43 2.94 11.91
N PRO A 67 -4.22 1.87 11.72
CA PRO A 67 -4.71 1.46 10.40
C PRO A 67 -5.40 2.58 9.58
N PRO A 68 -6.23 3.47 10.17
CA PRO A 68 -6.82 4.60 9.44
C PRO A 68 -5.78 5.63 8.94
N GLU A 69 -4.75 5.91 9.73
CA GLU A 69 -3.67 6.84 9.35
C GLU A 69 -2.86 6.25 8.18
N VAL A 70 -2.52 4.96 8.25
CA VAL A 70 -1.85 4.26 7.17
C VAL A 70 -2.69 4.26 5.89
N LEU A 71 -4.00 4.00 6.00
CA LEU A 71 -4.90 4.07 4.84
C LEU A 71 -4.95 5.47 4.21
N THR A 72 -4.86 6.52 5.04
CA THR A 72 -4.82 7.90 4.56
C THR A 72 -3.58 8.14 3.69
N ILE A 73 -2.40 7.71 4.14
CA ILE A 73 -1.15 7.77 3.37
C ILE A 73 -1.27 6.98 2.06
N MET A 74 -1.83 5.77 2.12
CA MET A 74 -2.07 4.96 0.93
C MET A 74 -2.97 5.64 -0.09
N ARG A 75 -4.03 6.31 0.35
CA ARG A 75 -4.93 7.07 -0.52
C ARG A 75 -4.24 8.28 -1.13
N PHE A 76 -3.31 8.92 -0.40
CA PHE A 76 -2.45 9.96 -0.97
C PHE A 76 -1.53 9.39 -2.05
N LEU A 77 -0.94 8.21 -1.86
CA LEU A 77 -0.15 7.53 -2.91
C LEU A 77 -1.01 7.20 -4.13
N PHE A 78 -2.23 6.69 -3.91
CA PHE A 78 -3.16 6.28 -4.97
C PHE A 78 -3.71 7.47 -5.77
N ASN A 79 -4.10 8.55 -5.11
CA ASN A 79 -4.66 9.76 -5.73
C ASN A 79 -3.56 10.77 -6.18
N GLY A 80 -2.39 10.72 -5.55
CA GLY A 80 -1.22 11.55 -5.85
C GLY A 80 -0.36 11.04 -6.98
N SER A 81 -0.65 9.88 -7.56
CA SER A 81 0.06 9.36 -8.73
C SER A 81 -0.17 10.14 -10.02
N LYS A 82 -0.95 11.23 -9.95
CA LYS A 82 -1.05 12.25 -10.98
C LYS A 82 0.01 13.34 -10.85
N ILE A 83 1.03 13.18 -10.00
CA ILE A 83 2.19 14.08 -9.98
C ILE A 83 3.22 13.61 -11.03
N SER A 84 2.81 13.71 -12.29
CA SER A 84 3.69 13.95 -13.44
C SER A 84 2.82 14.40 -14.62
N ARG A 85 2.85 15.71 -14.92
CA ARG A 85 2.90 16.17 -16.29
C ARG A 85 4.36 16.17 -16.72
#